data_AF-A0A1Y3ASW1-F1
#
_entry.id   AF-A0A1Y3ASW1-F1
#
_cell.length_a   1.000
_cell.length_b   1.000
_cell.length_c   1.000
_cell.angle_alpha   90.00
_cell.angle_beta   90.00
_cell.angle_gamma   90.00
#
_symmetry.space_group_name_H-M   'P 1'
#
loop_
_entity.id
_entity.type
_entity.pdbx_description
1 polymer ?
#
loop_
_entity_poly.entity_id
_entity_poly.type
_entity_poly.pdbx_seq_one_letter_code
_entity_poly.pdbx_strand_id
1 'polypeptide(L)'
;MKQQHLNVPLPTLPNKTDMKNSSPVEKKRIIHSNRMNPPEIVKYESKPLLTKVPESIHRIKLGSKLRLSCEADGNPTPTVKWIRFGRTFSFNSTLNIEKISAADDGFYECIARNRNGKAAKEIRIIIVGNISPDSNLNDHRDLLEKIIEASKHSKRVELIDLITLNTTD
;
A
#
# COMPACT_ATOMS: atom_id res chain seq x y z
N MET A 1 -90.29 49.44 10.29
CA MET A 1 -89.94 50.64 9.49
C MET A 1 -89.14 50.18 8.28
N LYS A 2 -89.54 50.71 7.13
CA LYS A 2 -89.21 50.39 5.72
C LYS A 2 -87.76 49.99 5.40
N GLN A 3 -87.59 48.97 4.56
CA GLN A 3 -86.53 48.97 3.55
C GLN A 3 -87.17 48.60 2.20
N GLN A 4 -87.09 49.55 1.27
CA GLN A 4 -87.56 49.46 -0.10
C GLN A 4 -86.49 48.77 -0.95
N HIS A 5 -86.91 47.83 -1.80
CA HIS A 5 -86.10 47.35 -2.91
C HIS A 5 -85.93 48.47 -3.94
N LEU A 6 -84.69 48.72 -4.37
CA LEU A 6 -84.38 49.40 -5.61
C LEU A 6 -83.40 48.53 -6.38
N ASN A 7 -83.90 47.93 -7.46
CA ASN A 7 -83.12 47.23 -8.49
C ASN A 7 -82.17 48.20 -9.21
N VAL A 8 -81.31 47.63 -10.07
CA VAL A 8 -80.63 48.21 -11.27
C VAL A 8 -79.10 48.14 -11.13
N PRO A 9 -78.32 47.92 -12.21
CA PRO A 9 -78.34 46.91 -13.27
C PRO A 9 -77.02 46.09 -13.30
N LEU A 10 -76.94 45.07 -14.15
CA LEU A 10 -75.70 44.31 -14.41
C LEU A 10 -74.62 45.23 -15.01
N PRO A 11 -73.39 45.29 -14.48
CA PRO A 11 -72.31 46.03 -15.14
C PRO A 11 -71.90 45.32 -16.44
N THR A 12 -72.01 46.04 -17.55
CA THR A 12 -71.52 45.63 -18.86
C THR A 12 -70.00 45.59 -18.88
N LEU A 13 -69.44 44.55 -19.51
CA LEU A 13 -67.99 44.38 -19.72
C LEU A 13 -67.43 45.53 -20.56
N PRO A 14 -66.35 46.23 -20.12
CA PRO A 14 -65.64 47.12 -21.00
C PRO A 14 -64.78 46.34 -22.01
N ASN A 15 -64.71 46.95 -23.18
CA ASN A 15 -64.36 46.44 -24.48
C ASN A 15 -62.84 46.16 -24.64
N LYS A 16 -62.51 45.32 -25.62
CA LYS A 16 -61.17 44.75 -25.83
C LYS A 16 -60.35 45.56 -26.85
N THR A 17 -59.90 46.75 -26.48
CA THR A 17 -58.95 47.62 -27.22
C THR A 17 -58.67 48.78 -26.26
N ASP A 18 -57.48 49.08 -25.72
CA ASP A 18 -56.21 49.20 -26.41
C ASP A 18 -55.01 49.15 -25.42
N MET A 19 -53.95 48.51 -25.90
CA MET A 19 -52.54 48.96 -25.85
C MET A 19 -51.89 49.20 -24.48
N LYS A 20 -51.07 48.23 -24.06
CA LYS A 20 -49.59 48.31 -24.15
C LYS A 20 -48.99 49.43 -23.29
N ASN A 21 -48.62 49.08 -22.07
CA ASN A 21 -47.30 49.41 -21.50
C ASN A 21 -47.16 48.78 -20.11
N SER A 22 -46.55 47.61 -20.05
CA SER A 22 -45.64 47.32 -18.94
C SER A 22 -44.55 46.38 -19.45
N SER A 23 -43.33 46.74 -19.09
CA SER A 23 -42.06 46.10 -19.38
C SER A 23 -42.13 44.57 -19.24
N PRO A 24 -41.31 43.78 -19.98
CA PRO A 24 -41.25 42.34 -19.78
C PRO A 24 -41.01 42.04 -18.29
N VAL A 25 -41.92 41.31 -17.66
CA VAL A 25 -41.67 40.71 -16.36
C VAL A 25 -40.40 39.88 -16.51
N GLU A 26 -39.33 40.36 -15.92
CA GLU A 26 -38.04 39.71 -15.95
C GLU A 26 -38.21 38.33 -15.29
N LYS A 27 -38.27 37.29 -16.12
CA LYS A 27 -38.31 35.91 -15.66
C LYS A 27 -36.99 35.65 -14.95
N LYS A 28 -36.94 35.87 -13.64
CA LYS A 28 -35.84 35.41 -12.80
C LYS A 28 -35.68 33.91 -13.04
N ARG A 29 -34.62 33.51 -13.74
CA ARG A 29 -34.22 32.11 -13.82
C ARG A 29 -34.03 31.63 -12.38
N ILE A 30 -34.88 30.71 -11.93
CA ILE A 30 -34.60 29.96 -10.71
C ILE A 30 -33.43 29.04 -11.07
N ILE A 31 -32.21 29.49 -10.76
CA ILE A 31 -31.03 28.65 -10.87
C ILE A 31 -31.18 27.60 -9.77
N HIS A 32 -31.64 26.40 -10.15
CA HIS A 32 -31.55 25.23 -9.28
C HIS A 32 -30.09 24.79 -9.24
N SER A 33 -29.29 25.52 -8.46
CA SER A 33 -27.93 25.13 -8.12
C SER A 33 -27.98 24.05 -7.04
N ASN A 34 -28.54 22.89 -7.36
CA ASN A 34 -28.34 21.68 -6.57
C ASN A 34 -27.23 20.85 -7.22
N ARG A 35 -26.02 21.41 -7.25
CA ARG A 35 -24.82 20.56 -7.32
C ARG A 35 -24.57 20.07 -5.90
N MET A 36 -25.06 18.88 -5.58
CA MET A 36 -24.49 18.10 -4.49
C MET A 36 -23.01 17.94 -4.84
N ASN A 37 -22.13 18.58 -4.06
CA ASN A 37 -20.71 18.30 -4.19
C ASN A 37 -20.54 16.79 -3.96
N PRO A 38 -19.80 16.08 -4.83
CA PRO A 38 -19.51 14.67 -4.61
C PRO A 38 -18.96 14.48 -3.19
N PRO A 39 -19.35 13.42 -2.47
CA PRO A 39 -18.81 13.17 -1.15
C PRO A 39 -17.28 13.12 -1.25
N GLU A 40 -16.62 14.01 -0.52
CA GLU A 40 -15.17 14.02 -0.44
C GLU A 40 -14.73 12.70 0.20
N ILE A 41 -13.90 11.93 -0.50
CA ILE A 41 -13.41 10.65 0.01
C ILE A 41 -12.41 10.96 1.14
N VAL A 42 -12.90 10.99 2.38
CA VAL A 42 -12.07 11.15 3.57
C VAL A 42 -11.18 9.90 3.70
N LYS A 43 -9.88 10.06 3.41
CA LYS A 43 -8.92 8.97 3.45
C LYS A 43 -8.50 8.73 4.91
N TYR A 44 -9.09 7.73 5.56
CA TYR A 44 -8.73 7.37 6.94
C TYR A 44 -7.30 6.87 7.04
N GLU A 45 -6.59 7.29 8.09
CA GLU A 45 -5.24 6.82 8.38
C GLU A 45 -5.26 5.36 8.83
N SER A 46 -4.28 4.59 8.39
CA SER A 46 -4.17 3.17 8.69
C SER A 46 -2.71 2.75 8.81
N LYS A 47 -2.49 1.70 9.61
CA LYS A 47 -1.18 1.04 9.70
C LYS A 47 -0.90 0.28 8.41
N PRO A 48 0.39 0.01 8.09
CA PRO A 48 0.72 -0.79 6.93
C PRO A 48 0.14 -2.20 7.06
N LEU A 49 -0.35 -2.75 5.96
CA LEU A 49 -0.77 -4.13 5.80
C LEU A 49 -0.03 -4.71 4.60
N LEU A 50 0.68 -5.81 4.78
CA LEU A 50 1.32 -6.51 3.66
C LEU A 50 0.23 -7.21 2.84
N THR A 51 0.04 -6.77 1.60
CA THR A 51 -0.99 -7.29 0.68
C THR A 51 -0.45 -8.37 -0.24
N LYS A 52 0.87 -8.38 -0.47
CA LYS A 52 1.58 -9.42 -1.20
C LYS A 52 2.87 -9.74 -0.49
N VAL A 53 3.09 -11.02 -0.20
CA VAL A 53 4.30 -11.50 0.45
C VAL A 53 4.78 -12.78 -0.22
N PRO A 54 6.09 -13.06 -0.23
CA PRO A 54 6.60 -14.35 -0.65
C PRO A 54 6.29 -15.44 0.39
N GLU A 55 6.56 -16.70 0.01
CA GLU A 55 6.54 -17.82 0.94
C GLU A 55 7.62 -17.66 2.02
N SER A 56 7.40 -18.31 3.16
CA SER A 56 8.33 -18.21 4.29
C SER A 56 9.68 -18.88 4.01
N ILE A 57 9.76 -19.83 3.06
CA ILE A 57 10.98 -20.60 2.78
C ILE A 57 11.17 -20.72 1.27
N HIS A 58 12.37 -20.40 0.79
CA HIS A 58 12.74 -20.54 -0.62
C HIS A 58 14.05 -21.33 -0.76
N ARG A 59 14.02 -22.42 -1.52
CA ARG A 59 15.22 -23.21 -1.86
C ARG A 59 15.71 -22.82 -3.24
N ILE A 60 16.87 -22.18 -3.32
CA ILE A 60 17.38 -21.54 -4.53
C ILE A 60 18.71 -22.13 -4.94
N LYS A 61 18.85 -22.48 -6.22
CA LYS A 61 20.09 -23.05 -6.76
C LYS A 61 21.18 -21.98 -6.86
N LEU A 62 22.43 -22.33 -6.57
CA LEU A 62 23.57 -21.46 -6.83
C LEU A 62 23.61 -20.99 -8.29
N GLY A 63 23.99 -19.73 -8.48
CA GLY A 63 24.08 -19.09 -9.79
C GLY A 63 22.74 -18.72 -10.42
N SER A 64 21.61 -19.15 -9.84
CA SER A 64 20.28 -18.77 -10.33
C SER A 64 19.87 -17.36 -9.90
N LYS A 65 18.81 -16.84 -10.54
CA LYS A 65 18.22 -15.55 -10.21
C LYS A 65 17.12 -15.71 -9.17
N LEU A 66 17.06 -14.79 -8.20
CA LEU A 66 15.99 -14.69 -7.21
C LEU A 66 15.24 -13.38 -7.37
N ARG A 67 13.90 -13.45 -7.39
CA ARG A 67 13.02 -12.27 -7.38
C ARG A 67 11.87 -12.47 -6.39
N LEU A 68 11.89 -11.74 -5.28
CA LEU A 68 10.85 -11.79 -4.25
C LEU A 68 10.15 -10.44 -4.15
N SER A 69 8.82 -10.44 -4.15
CA SER A 69 7.99 -9.23 -4.14
C SER A 69 7.26 -9.11 -2.81
N CYS A 70 7.35 -7.93 -2.20
CA CYS A 70 6.65 -7.58 -0.99
C CYS A 70 5.94 -6.23 -1.21
N GLU A 71 4.62 -6.24 -1.17
CA GLU A 71 3.78 -5.06 -1.40
C GLU A 71 2.92 -4.82 -0.16
N ALA A 72 2.63 -3.55 0.10
CA ALA A 72 1.90 -3.15 1.28
C ALA A 72 1.01 -1.95 1.00
N ASP A 73 -0.18 -1.98 1.59
CA ASP A 73 -1.12 -0.87 1.61
C ASP A 73 -1.14 -0.20 2.99
N GLY A 74 -1.54 1.05 3.02
CA GLY A 74 -1.64 1.84 4.24
C GLY A 74 -1.82 3.32 3.92
N ASN A 75 -2.27 4.08 4.90
CA ASN A 75 -2.43 5.53 4.74
C ASN A 75 -1.78 6.26 5.94
N PRO A 76 -0.73 7.09 5.73
CA PRO A 76 -0.04 7.35 4.46
C PRO A 76 0.57 6.11 3.82
N THR A 77 0.79 6.15 2.49
CA THR A 77 1.37 5.05 1.72
C THR A 77 2.68 4.56 2.36
N PRO A 78 2.80 3.27 2.68
CA PRO A 78 3.98 2.76 3.36
C PRO A 78 5.19 2.67 2.44
N THR A 79 6.36 2.88 3.01
CA THR A 79 7.65 2.56 2.38
C THR A 79 8.00 1.11 2.68
N VAL A 80 8.45 0.36 1.66
CA VAL A 80 8.85 -1.04 1.80
C VAL A 80 10.36 -1.15 1.67
N LYS A 81 10.98 -1.94 2.54
CA LYS A 81 12.42 -2.26 2.48
C LYS A 81 12.70 -3.70 2.88
N TRP A 82 13.84 -4.20 2.45
CA TRP A 82 14.38 -5.51 2.81
C TRP A 82 15.54 -5.34 3.78
N ILE A 83 15.49 -6.10 4.87
CA ILE A 83 16.53 -6.16 5.89
C ILE A 83 17.21 -7.53 5.83
N ARG A 84 18.53 -7.53 6.00
CA ARG A 84 19.36 -8.72 6.17
C ARG A 84 20.44 -8.41 7.19
N PHE A 85 20.66 -9.31 8.15
CA PHE A 85 21.67 -9.12 9.22
C PHE A 85 21.48 -7.79 9.98
N GLY A 86 20.23 -7.40 10.22
CA GLY A 86 19.88 -6.13 10.87
C GLY A 86 20.14 -4.87 10.03
N ARG A 87 20.67 -5.00 8.80
CA ARG A 87 20.99 -3.88 7.91
C ARG A 87 20.03 -3.82 6.71
N THR A 88 19.80 -2.62 6.20
CA THR A 88 19.00 -2.48 4.97
C THR A 88 19.75 -3.07 3.79
N PHE A 89 19.16 -4.08 3.17
CA PHE A 89 19.67 -4.73 1.96
C PHE A 89 19.11 -4.07 0.69
N SER A 90 17.84 -3.65 0.71
CA SER A 90 17.21 -2.96 -0.43
C SER A 90 16.07 -2.05 0.03
N PHE A 91 15.86 -0.94 -0.68
CA PHE A 91 14.71 -0.04 -0.49
C PHE A 91 13.58 -0.29 -1.50
N ASN A 92 13.68 -1.34 -2.32
CA ASN A 92 12.67 -1.68 -3.30
C ASN A 92 11.64 -2.63 -2.71
N SER A 93 10.39 -2.55 -3.19
CA SER A 93 9.35 -3.54 -2.89
C SER A 93 9.73 -4.94 -3.38
N THR A 94 10.56 -5.02 -4.42
CA THR A 94 11.07 -6.28 -4.98
C THR A 94 12.55 -6.46 -4.65
N LEU A 95 12.88 -7.55 -3.96
CA LEU A 95 14.24 -8.05 -3.80
C LEU A 95 14.65 -8.80 -5.06
N ASN A 96 15.73 -8.35 -5.70
CA ASN A 96 16.26 -8.96 -6.91
C ASN A 96 17.76 -9.28 -6.74
N ILE A 97 18.12 -10.55 -6.88
CA ILE A 97 19.51 -11.02 -6.87
C ILE A 97 19.73 -11.76 -8.18
N GLU A 98 20.53 -11.18 -9.08
CA GLU A 98 20.72 -11.71 -10.44
C GLU A 98 21.48 -13.04 -10.44
N LYS A 99 22.45 -13.19 -9.54
CA LYS A 99 23.28 -14.40 -9.42
C LYS A 99 23.46 -14.76 -7.95
N ILE A 100 22.70 -15.75 -7.51
CA ILE A 100 22.72 -16.25 -6.14
C ILE A 100 24.07 -16.91 -5.82
N SER A 101 24.61 -16.56 -4.66
CA SER A 101 25.85 -17.09 -4.10
C SER A 101 25.59 -17.80 -2.78
N ALA A 102 26.59 -18.55 -2.28
CA ALA A 102 26.53 -19.16 -0.95
C ALA A 102 26.34 -18.11 0.15
N ALA A 103 26.89 -16.92 -0.06
CA ALA A 103 26.77 -15.78 0.85
C ALA A 103 25.38 -15.16 0.86
N ASP A 104 24.42 -15.62 0.03
CA ASP A 104 23.01 -15.20 0.06
C ASP A 104 22.13 -16.11 0.93
N ASP A 105 22.70 -17.19 1.48
CA ASP A 105 22.00 -18.03 2.44
C ASP A 105 21.66 -17.23 3.69
N GLY A 106 20.37 -17.22 4.06
CA GLY A 106 19.93 -16.58 5.28
C GLY A 106 18.44 -16.29 5.38
N PHE A 107 18.11 -15.47 6.37
CA PHE A 107 16.84 -14.87 6.70
C PHE A 107 16.87 -13.42 6.24
N TYR A 108 15.79 -13.05 5.56
CA TYR A 108 15.52 -11.73 5.06
C TYR A 108 14.19 -11.29 5.64
N GLU A 109 14.06 -10.00 5.94
CA GLU A 109 12.80 -9.45 6.43
C GLU A 109 12.34 -8.36 5.49
N CYS A 110 11.14 -8.50 4.94
CA CYS A 110 10.45 -7.38 4.33
C CYS A 110 9.77 -6.56 5.43
N ILE A 111 9.99 -5.25 5.44
CA ILE A 111 9.36 -4.31 6.37
C ILE A 111 8.65 -3.21 5.59
N ALA A 112 7.35 -3.07 5.82
CA ALA A 112 6.56 -1.93 5.38
C ALA A 112 6.35 -0.96 6.55
N ARG A 113 6.61 0.33 6.35
CA ARG A 113 6.50 1.36 7.41
C ARG A 113 5.84 2.64 6.91
N ASN A 114 4.93 3.17 7.72
CA ASN A 114 4.43 4.54 7.63
C ASN A 114 4.44 5.19 9.03
N ARG A 115 3.90 6.41 9.15
CA ARG A 115 3.83 7.12 10.45
C ARG A 115 2.96 6.42 11.51
N ASN A 116 2.01 5.59 11.07
CA ASN A 116 1.05 4.92 11.93
C ASN A 116 1.55 3.56 12.44
N GLY A 117 2.55 2.96 11.79
CA GLY A 117 3.11 1.69 12.25
C GLY A 117 4.04 0.99 11.27
N LYS A 118 4.23 -0.30 11.51
CA LYS A 118 5.01 -1.20 10.67
C LYS A 118 4.30 -2.55 10.52
N ALA A 119 4.49 -3.19 9.37
CA ALA A 119 4.18 -4.61 9.15
C ALA A 119 5.43 -5.27 8.58
N ALA A 120 5.67 -6.54 8.93
CA ALA A 120 6.88 -7.25 8.51
C ALA A 120 6.61 -8.72 8.22
N LYS A 121 7.43 -9.30 7.34
CA LYS A 121 7.45 -10.72 7.00
C LYS A 121 8.89 -11.21 6.94
N GLU A 122 9.18 -12.26 7.69
CA GLU A 122 10.46 -12.98 7.62
C GLU A 122 10.39 -14.07 6.53
N ILE A 123 11.49 -14.22 5.79
CA ILE A 123 11.67 -15.18 4.69
C ILE A 123 13.03 -15.85 4.86
N ARG A 124 13.07 -17.18 4.84
CA ARG A 124 14.28 -18.01 4.86
C ARG A 124 14.66 -18.43 3.43
N ILE A 125 15.79 -17.94 2.95
CA ILE A 125 16.41 -18.34 1.68
C ILE A 125 17.46 -19.40 1.99
N ILE A 126 17.26 -20.61 1.46
CA ILE A 126 18.18 -21.75 1.59
C ILE A 126 18.86 -21.97 0.25
N ILE A 127 20.18 -21.92 0.23
CA ILE A 127 20.95 -22.12 -0.99
C ILE A 127 21.26 -23.60 -1.17
N VAL A 128 20.88 -24.13 -2.33
CA VAL A 128 21.19 -25.51 -2.72
C VAL A 128 22.30 -25.51 -3.77
N GLY A 129 23.37 -26.25 -3.49
CA GLY A 129 24.49 -26.39 -4.40
C GLY A 129 24.14 -27.28 -5.59
N ASN A 130 24.41 -26.82 -6.81
CA ASN A 130 24.53 -27.70 -7.97
C ASN A 130 26.02 -27.90 -8.23
N ILE A 131 26.55 -28.97 -7.66
CA ILE A 131 27.97 -29.30 -7.70
C ILE A 131 28.13 -30.26 -8.87
N SER A 132 28.97 -29.88 -9.84
CA SER A 132 29.19 -30.71 -11.04
C SER A 132 29.61 -32.11 -10.61
N PRO A 133 29.14 -33.19 -11.25
CA PRO A 133 29.65 -34.54 -10.98
C PRO A 133 31.17 -34.64 -11.07
N ASP A 134 31.80 -33.79 -11.90
CA ASP A 134 33.24 -33.75 -12.14
C ASP A 134 34.02 -32.87 -11.15
N SER A 135 33.33 -32.14 -10.26
CA SER A 135 34.00 -31.26 -9.30
C SER A 135 34.62 -32.03 -8.14
N ASN A 136 35.72 -31.51 -7.58
CA ASN A 136 36.47 -32.23 -6.57
C ASN A 136 35.80 -32.11 -5.18
N LEU A 137 36.18 -32.99 -4.24
CA LEU A 137 35.63 -33.01 -2.88
C LEU A 137 35.93 -31.73 -2.07
N ASN A 138 37.06 -31.07 -2.31
CA ASN A 138 37.40 -29.81 -1.67
C ASN A 138 36.48 -28.68 -2.13
N ASP A 139 36.06 -28.66 -3.41
CA ASP A 139 35.11 -27.67 -3.94
C ASP A 139 33.75 -27.85 -3.26
N HIS A 140 33.32 -29.10 -3.06
CA HIS A 140 32.11 -29.42 -2.31
C HIS A 140 32.21 -28.92 -0.86
N ARG A 141 33.35 -29.16 -0.20
CA ARG A 141 33.60 -28.74 1.18
C ARG A 141 33.60 -27.21 1.32
N ASP A 142 34.37 -26.50 0.49
CA ASP A 142 34.48 -25.03 0.52
C ASP A 142 33.11 -24.37 0.32
N LEU A 143 32.30 -24.92 -0.59
CA LEU A 143 30.94 -24.44 -0.78
C LEU A 143 30.06 -24.64 0.47
N LEU A 144 30.10 -25.83 1.09
CA LEU A 144 29.35 -26.09 2.31
C LEU A 144 29.77 -25.17 3.45
N GLU A 145 31.08 -24.95 3.62
CA GLU A 145 31.62 -24.04 4.64
C GLU A 145 31.11 -22.62 4.44
N LYS A 146 31.08 -22.11 3.20
CA LYS A 146 30.54 -20.78 2.88
C LYS A 146 29.04 -20.67 3.19
N ILE A 147 28.25 -21.69 2.87
CA ILE A 147 26.81 -21.72 3.18
C ILE A 147 26.60 -21.71 4.71
N ILE A 148 27.35 -22.56 5.43
CA ILE A 148 27.29 -22.63 6.90
C ILE A 148 27.64 -21.28 7.52
N GLU A 149 28.69 -20.62 7.04
CA GLU A 149 29.13 -19.33 7.57
C GLU A 149 28.12 -18.21 7.31
N ALA A 150 27.54 -18.16 6.12
CA ALA A 150 26.47 -17.20 5.80
C ALA A 150 25.23 -17.44 6.68
N SER A 151 24.87 -18.70 6.90
CA SER A 151 23.80 -19.10 7.80
C SER A 151 24.00 -18.63 9.24
N LYS A 152 25.23 -18.68 9.78
CA LYS A 152 25.52 -18.19 11.15
C LYS A 152 25.21 -16.71 11.31
N HIS A 153 25.69 -15.88 10.39
CA HIS A 153 25.44 -14.44 10.37
C HIS A 153 23.96 -14.11 10.20
N SER A 154 23.19 -15.06 9.70
CA SER A 154 21.78 -14.90 9.43
C SER A 154 20.84 -15.23 10.56
N LYS A 155 21.30 -16.00 11.56
CA LYS A 155 20.47 -16.25 12.72
C LYS A 155 20.17 -14.89 13.34
N ARG A 156 18.89 -14.57 13.48
CA ARG A 156 18.42 -13.44 14.29
C ARG A 156 19.11 -13.61 15.64
N VAL A 157 20.15 -12.81 15.91
CA VAL A 157 21.01 -12.86 17.10
C VAL A 157 20.28 -13.60 18.21
N GLU A 158 20.58 -14.89 18.37
CA GLU A 158 19.95 -15.62 19.46
C GLU A 158 20.43 -14.92 20.73
N LEU A 159 19.56 -14.76 21.72
CA LEU A 159 19.87 -14.07 22.98
C LEU A 159 21.16 -14.61 23.65
N ILE A 160 21.58 -15.82 23.25
CA ILE A 160 22.78 -16.54 23.65
C ILE A 160 24.07 -15.85 23.16
N ASP A 161 24.10 -15.20 21.99
CA ASP A 161 25.29 -14.52 21.46
C ASP A 161 25.59 -13.17 22.14
N LEU A 162 24.61 -12.60 22.85
CA LEU A 162 24.83 -11.42 23.71
C LEU A 162 25.55 -11.78 25.01
N ILE A 163 25.54 -13.05 25.41
CA ILE A 163 26.20 -13.51 26.63
C ILE A 163 27.70 -13.72 26.37
N THR A 164 28.09 -14.16 25.17
CA THR A 164 29.49 -14.42 24.81
C THR A 164 30.33 -13.16 24.58
N LEU A 165 29.72 -11.99 24.33
CA LEU A 165 30.43 -10.72 24.18
C LEU A 165 30.75 -10.02 25.52
N ASN A 166 30.20 -10.51 26.63
CA ASN A 166 30.46 -9.97 27.98
C ASN A 166 31.37 -10.88 28.83
N THR A 167 31.98 -11.92 28.25
CA THR A 167 32.85 -12.86 28.98
C THR A 167 34.19 -13.10 28.30
N THR A 168 34.78 -12.06 27.69
CA THR A 168 36.22 -12.00 27.49
C THR A 168 36.75 -10.85 28.33
N ASP A 169 37.09 -11.20 29.56
CA ASP A 169 38.08 -10.51 30.40
C ASP A 169 39.49 -10.96 29.93
#